data_AF-A0A7K7PGV3-F1
#
_entry.id   AF-A0A7K7PGV3-F1
#
_cell.length_a   1.000
_cell.length_b   1.000
_cell.length_c   1.000
_cell.angle_alpha   90.00
_cell.angle_beta   90.00
_cell.angle_gamma   90.00
#
_symmetry.space_group_name_H-M   'P 1'
#
loop_
_entity.id
_entity.type
_entity.pdbx_description
1 polymer ?
#
loop_
_entity_poly.entity_id
_entity_poly.type
_entity_poly.pdbx_seq_one_letter_code
_entity_poly.pdbx_strand_id
1 'polypeptide(L)'
;QMADPFLYNTGERSHYGCLGHEVQIEYLKAYVCRPSFSTDKAVIVVHDVFGWRFPDIRYIVDLIASHGYITICPDFFKGTEPWKSTDHWADFPDWMKNHDPMKVDKEADVVLKYLKEQCGAKKIGVVGFSWGGMAVHHLMLKNPQLTAGVSHYGRIIRDSEERYRLLNPTFFIFGEKDHTISLDQV
;
A
#
# COMPACT_ATOMS: atom_id res chain seq x y z
N GLN A 1 -15.47 -19.88 -24.85
CA GLN A 1 -15.32 -18.49 -24.37
C GLN A 1 -14.28 -18.52 -23.27
N MET A 2 -13.09 -17.98 -23.49
CA MET A 2 -12.12 -17.80 -22.40
C MET A 2 -12.70 -16.77 -21.45
N ALA A 3 -12.88 -17.14 -20.18
CA ALA A 3 -13.24 -16.19 -19.14
C ALA A 3 -12.19 -15.09 -19.12
N ASP A 4 -12.61 -13.83 -19.04
CA ASP A 4 -11.72 -12.71 -18.83
C ASP A 4 -10.95 -12.95 -17.51
N PRO A 5 -9.61 -13.15 -17.55
CA PRO A 5 -8.83 -13.48 -16.37
C PRO A 5 -8.81 -12.34 -15.32
N PHE A 6 -9.40 -11.18 -15.64
CA PHE A 6 -9.44 -10.00 -14.78
C PHE A 6 -10.84 -9.68 -14.22
N LEU A 7 -11.81 -10.60 -14.32
CA LEU A 7 -13.06 -10.52 -13.54
C LEU A 7 -12.75 -10.83 -12.06
N TYR A 8 -12.13 -9.87 -11.38
CA TYR A 8 -12.07 -9.87 -9.93
C TYR A 8 -13.50 -9.66 -9.43
N ASN A 9 -14.08 -10.67 -8.76
CA ASN A 9 -15.12 -10.38 -7.79
C ASN A 9 -14.44 -9.60 -6.68
N THR A 10 -14.44 -8.28 -6.80
CA THR A 10 -13.87 -7.37 -5.81
C THR A 10 -14.51 -7.54 -4.44
N GLY A 11 -15.62 -8.29 -4.34
CA GLY A 11 -16.24 -8.62 -3.06
C GLY A 11 -16.55 -7.37 -2.25
N GLU A 12 -16.80 -6.24 -2.94
CA GLU A 12 -16.93 -4.93 -2.33
C GLU A 12 -17.78 -5.08 -1.08
N ARG A 13 -17.16 -4.84 0.07
CA ARG A 13 -17.88 -4.85 1.34
C ARG A 13 -18.77 -3.59 1.38
N SER A 14 -19.85 -3.62 0.62
CA SER A 14 -20.83 -2.54 0.46
C SER A 14 -21.54 -2.17 1.76
N HIS A 15 -21.39 -2.97 2.80
CA HIS A 15 -21.95 -2.76 4.14
C HIS A 15 -20.92 -2.46 5.22
N TYR A 16 -19.63 -2.29 4.88
CA TYR A 16 -18.61 -1.94 5.86
C TYR A 16 -18.63 -0.43 6.18
N GLY A 17 -18.93 -0.10 7.45
CA GLY A 17 -18.77 1.26 7.97
C GLY A 17 -17.31 1.52 8.36
N CYS A 18 -16.66 2.43 7.63
CA CYS A 18 -15.33 2.95 7.93
C CYS A 18 -15.26 3.47 9.39
N LEU A 19 -14.26 3.02 10.17
CA LEU A 19 -14.07 3.41 11.58
C LEU A 19 -13.07 4.55 11.78
N GLY A 20 -12.06 4.64 10.90
CA GLY A 20 -11.19 5.79 10.76
C GLY A 20 -11.85 6.99 10.05
N HIS A 21 -11.04 8.01 9.78
CA HIS A 21 -11.46 9.26 9.14
C HIS A 21 -10.43 9.74 8.12
N GLU A 22 -10.87 10.55 7.14
CA GLU A 22 -9.95 11.21 6.21
C GLU A 22 -9.25 12.39 6.90
N VAL A 23 -7.96 12.56 6.61
CA VAL A 23 -7.13 13.68 7.06
C VAL A 23 -6.40 14.30 5.88
N GLN A 24 -6.07 15.59 6.01
CA GLN A 24 -5.15 16.29 5.11
C GLN A 24 -3.79 16.42 5.81
N ILE A 25 -2.73 15.92 5.18
CA ILE A 25 -1.35 15.95 5.68
C ILE A 25 -0.51 16.70 4.65
N GLU A 26 -0.24 17.97 4.94
CA GLU A 26 0.36 18.88 3.95
C GLU A 26 -0.44 18.86 2.64
N TYR A 27 0.14 18.41 1.52
CA TYR A 27 -0.55 18.28 0.23
C TYR A 27 -1.26 16.92 0.03
N LEU A 28 -1.04 15.96 0.92
CA LEU A 28 -1.48 14.57 0.77
C LEU A 28 -2.76 14.30 1.55
N LYS A 29 -3.74 13.64 0.91
CA LYS A 29 -4.90 13.09 1.63
C LYS A 29 -4.55 11.71 2.17
N ALA A 30 -5.16 11.34 3.28
CA ALA A 30 -5.00 9.99 3.83
C ALA A 30 -6.25 9.56 4.61
N TYR A 31 -6.43 8.26 4.74
CA TYR A 31 -7.37 7.65 5.68
C TYR A 31 -6.61 7.16 6.92
N VAL A 32 -7.03 7.57 8.11
CA VAL A 32 -6.35 7.24 9.38
C VAL A 32 -7.33 6.57 10.34
N CYS A 33 -6.89 5.46 10.93
CA CYS A 33 -7.57 4.80 12.04
C CYS A 33 -6.59 4.63 13.22
N ARG A 34 -7.10 4.82 14.43
CA ARG A 34 -6.33 4.68 15.66
C ARG A 34 -6.97 3.64 16.58
N PRO A 35 -6.17 2.84 17.32
CA PRO A 35 -6.71 1.95 18.35
C PRO A 35 -7.36 2.76 19.47
N SER A 36 -8.20 2.11 20.26
CA SER A 36 -8.87 2.72 21.42
C SER A 36 -7.93 3.02 22.60
N PHE A 37 -6.67 2.57 22.53
CA PHE A 37 -5.64 2.77 23.54
C PHE A 37 -4.39 3.44 22.96
N SER A 38 -3.56 4.04 23.82
CA SER A 38 -2.32 4.70 23.40
C SER A 38 -1.28 3.69 22.91
N THR A 39 -0.60 4.01 21.80
CA THR A 39 0.47 3.21 21.20
C THR A 39 1.49 4.13 20.55
N ASP A 40 2.75 3.71 20.49
CA ASP A 40 3.83 4.38 19.75
C ASP A 40 4.19 3.64 18.44
N LYS A 41 3.36 2.69 18.03
CA LYS A 41 3.55 1.89 16.82
C LYS A 41 2.57 2.31 15.75
N ALA A 42 3.07 2.50 14.53
CA ALA A 42 2.25 2.83 13.38
C ALA A 42 2.52 1.91 12.20
N VAL A 43 1.52 1.79 11.32
CA VAL A 43 1.61 1.05 10.07
C VAL A 43 1.09 1.93 8.93
N ILE A 44 1.91 2.10 7.90
CA ILE A 44 1.50 2.70 6.64
C ILE A 44 0.95 1.58 5.74
N VAL A 45 -0.27 1.74 5.24
CA VAL A 45 -0.92 0.83 4.29
C VAL A 45 -0.85 1.47 2.90
N VAL A 46 -0.13 0.82 1.98
CA VAL A 46 -0.04 1.23 0.58
C VAL A 46 -1.15 0.50 -0.20
N HIS A 47 -2.06 1.27 -0.79
CA HIS A 47 -3.18 0.74 -1.56
C HIS A 47 -2.73 0.06 -2.86
N ASP A 48 -3.65 -0.71 -3.45
CA ASP A 48 -3.49 -1.26 -4.80
C ASP A 48 -3.83 -0.22 -5.88
N VAL A 49 -3.96 -0.66 -7.12
CA VAL A 49 -4.28 0.21 -8.27
C VAL A 49 -5.66 0.87 -8.18
N PHE A 50 -6.58 0.37 -7.35
CA PHE A 50 -7.92 0.91 -7.16
C PHE A 50 -7.94 2.10 -6.18
N GLY A 51 -6.82 2.39 -5.53
CA GLY A 51 -6.62 3.62 -4.77
C GLY A 51 -7.04 3.55 -3.30
N TRP A 52 -6.64 4.58 -2.54
CA TRP A 52 -6.84 4.67 -1.09
C TRP A 52 -8.31 4.79 -0.62
N ARG A 53 -9.22 5.07 -1.55
CA ARG A 53 -10.67 5.13 -1.28
C ARG A 53 -11.37 3.78 -1.46
N PHE A 54 -10.67 2.77 -1.97
CA PHE A 54 -11.22 1.45 -2.18
C PHE A 54 -11.64 0.83 -0.83
N PRO A 55 -12.89 0.36 -0.66
CA PRO A 55 -13.42 -0.07 0.64
C PRO A 55 -12.58 -1.16 1.33
N ASP A 56 -12.05 -2.11 0.57
CA ASP A 56 -11.27 -3.21 1.14
C ASP A 56 -9.96 -2.74 1.76
N ILE A 57 -9.30 -1.74 1.16
CA ILE A 57 -8.09 -1.14 1.74
C ILE A 57 -8.42 -0.40 3.04
N ARG A 58 -9.56 0.30 3.11
CA ARG A 58 -9.99 0.96 4.35
C ARG A 58 -10.34 -0.05 5.45
N TYR A 59 -10.97 -1.16 5.08
CA TYR A 59 -11.19 -2.27 5.99
C TYR A 59 -9.88 -2.83 6.55
N ILE A 60 -8.83 -2.98 5.72
CA ILE A 60 -7.51 -3.41 6.19
C ILE A 60 -6.90 -2.37 7.15
N VAL A 61 -7.03 -1.07 6.86
CA VAL A 61 -6.56 -0.01 7.77
C VAL A 61 -7.21 -0.14 9.14
N ASP A 62 -8.54 -0.29 9.17
CA ASP A 62 -9.30 -0.41 10.40
C ASP A 62 -9.00 -1.74 11.14
N LEU A 63 -8.80 -2.84 10.39
CA LEU A 63 -8.43 -4.13 10.95
C LEU A 63 -7.06 -4.04 11.64
N ILE A 64 -6.03 -3.50 10.99
CA ILE A 64 -4.70 -3.35 11.61
C ILE A 64 -4.79 -2.42 12.82
N ALA A 65 -5.58 -1.35 12.74
CA ALA A 65 -5.79 -0.45 13.86
C ALA A 65 -6.42 -1.15 15.07
N SER A 66 -7.39 -2.04 14.85
CA SER A 66 -8.01 -2.85 15.92
C SER A 66 -7.01 -3.76 16.65
N HIS A 67 -5.86 -4.06 16.03
CA HIS A 67 -4.76 -4.84 16.62
C HIS A 67 -3.69 -3.98 17.31
N GLY A 68 -3.94 -2.68 17.53
CA GLY A 68 -3.10 -1.84 18.40
C GLY A 68 -2.07 -0.95 17.70
N TYR A 69 -2.27 -0.64 16.42
CA TYR A 69 -1.37 0.19 15.63
C TYR A 69 -2.08 1.44 15.11
N ILE A 70 -1.42 2.60 15.17
CA ILE A 70 -1.90 3.77 14.42
C ILE A 70 -1.75 3.45 12.93
N THR A 71 -2.85 3.33 12.20
CA THR A 71 -2.81 2.85 10.82
C THR A 71 -3.26 3.94 9.87
N ILE A 72 -2.50 4.15 8.81
CA ILE A 72 -2.73 5.21 7.83
C ILE A 72 -2.61 4.67 6.41
N CYS A 73 -3.58 4.96 5.55
CA CYS A 73 -3.49 4.75 4.11
C CYS A 73 -3.48 6.10 3.39
N PRO A 74 -2.32 6.59 2.95
CA PRO A 74 -2.23 7.83 2.20
C PRO A 74 -2.59 7.64 0.71
N ASP A 75 -3.01 8.73 0.08
CA ASP A 75 -3.27 8.82 -1.35
C ASP A 75 -1.95 8.92 -2.12
N PHE A 76 -1.29 7.79 -2.39
CA PHE A 76 -0.03 7.79 -3.15
C PHE A 76 -0.20 8.26 -4.60
N PHE A 77 -1.44 8.30 -5.11
CA PHE A 77 -1.77 8.84 -6.42
C PHE A 77 -1.96 10.37 -6.41
N LYS A 78 -1.93 11.01 -5.24
CA LYS A 78 -1.95 12.49 -5.11
C LYS A 78 -3.17 13.11 -5.81
N GLY A 79 -4.31 12.42 -5.73
CA GLY A 79 -5.56 12.85 -6.35
C GLY A 79 -5.67 12.58 -7.85
N THR A 80 -4.71 11.88 -8.49
CA THR A 80 -4.93 11.32 -9.83
C THR A 80 -5.89 10.14 -9.78
N GLU A 81 -6.59 9.90 -10.89
CA GLU A 81 -7.61 8.87 -10.95
C GLU A 81 -7.00 7.46 -10.81
N PRO A 82 -7.47 6.65 -9.84
CA PRO A 82 -7.07 5.24 -9.74
C PRO A 82 -7.54 4.43 -10.96
N TRP A 83 -6.96 3.24 -11.12
CA TRP A 83 -7.44 2.28 -12.09
C TRP A 83 -8.85 1.80 -11.75
N LYS A 84 -9.71 1.63 -12.75
CA LYS A 84 -11.08 1.11 -12.58
C LYS A 84 -11.22 -0.24 -13.26
N SER A 85 -12.13 -1.07 -12.76
CA SER A 85 -12.45 -2.36 -13.39
C SER A 85 -13.01 -2.22 -14.81
N THR A 86 -13.52 -1.04 -15.15
CA THR A 86 -14.04 -0.70 -16.48
C THR A 86 -12.96 -0.21 -17.44
N ASP A 87 -11.74 0.02 -16.96
CA ASP A 87 -10.65 0.52 -17.80
C ASP A 87 -10.09 -0.61 -18.68
N HIS A 88 -9.59 -0.24 -19.85
CA HIS A 88 -9.05 -1.19 -20.80
C HIS A 88 -7.62 -1.60 -20.42
N TRP A 89 -7.40 -2.88 -20.11
CA TRP A 89 -6.07 -3.40 -19.74
C TRP A 89 -4.94 -3.09 -20.72
N ALA A 90 -5.25 -2.81 -22.00
CA ALA A 90 -4.27 -2.34 -22.98
C ALA A 90 -3.60 -1.02 -22.59
N ASP A 91 -4.28 -0.16 -21.83
CA ASP A 91 -3.81 1.16 -21.38
C ASP A 91 -3.04 1.08 -20.05
N PHE A 92 -3.07 -0.07 -19.37
CA PHE A 92 -2.45 -0.27 -18.06
C PHE A 92 -0.94 0.06 -18.03
N PRO A 93 -0.12 -0.30 -19.06
CA PRO A 93 1.29 0.08 -19.09
C PRO A 93 1.51 1.60 -19.09
N ASP A 94 0.66 2.36 -19.78
CA ASP A 94 0.76 3.83 -19.82
C ASP A 94 0.27 4.46 -18.52
N TRP A 95 -0.79 3.90 -17.92
CA TRP A 95 -1.23 4.28 -16.58
C TRP A 95 -0.10 4.06 -15.55
N MET A 96 0.60 2.92 -15.59
CA MET A 96 1.73 2.60 -14.71
C MET A 96 2.92 3.57 -14.84
N LYS A 97 3.16 4.17 -16.01
CA LYS A 97 4.22 5.18 -16.17
C LYS A 97 3.96 6.43 -15.34
N ASN A 98 2.68 6.80 -15.19
CA ASN A 98 2.25 7.95 -14.40
C ASN A 98 2.03 7.60 -12.92
N HIS A 99 1.89 6.31 -12.60
CA HIS A 99 1.70 5.77 -11.26
C HIS A 99 2.83 4.79 -10.93
N ASP A 100 4.08 5.25 -11.05
CA ASP A 100 5.25 4.41 -10.81
C ASP A 100 5.39 4.12 -9.29
N PRO A 101 5.30 2.85 -8.85
CA PRO A 101 5.44 2.49 -7.42
C PRO A 101 6.83 2.80 -6.85
N MET A 102 7.80 3.11 -7.70
CA MET A 102 9.16 3.49 -7.35
C MET A 102 9.32 4.99 -7.08
N LYS A 103 8.24 5.77 -7.23
CA LYS A 103 8.24 7.23 -7.06
C LYS A 103 7.29 7.67 -5.94
N VAL A 104 7.38 6.99 -4.81
CA VAL A 104 6.53 7.20 -3.62
C VAL A 104 7.28 7.77 -2.42
N ASP A 105 8.60 8.03 -2.54
CA ASP A 105 9.45 8.43 -1.41
C ASP A 105 8.98 9.72 -0.73
N LYS A 106 8.59 10.73 -1.53
CA LYS A 106 8.15 12.03 -1.01
C LYS A 106 6.88 11.88 -0.18
N GLU A 107 5.91 11.14 -0.69
CA GLU A 107 4.64 10.88 -0.02
C GLU A 107 4.86 10.05 1.26
N ALA A 108 5.75 9.05 1.20
CA ALA A 108 6.13 8.27 2.37
C ALA A 108 6.81 9.13 3.45
N ASP A 109 7.71 10.05 3.07
CA ASP A 109 8.40 10.93 4.01
C ASP A 109 7.44 11.93 4.69
N VAL A 110 6.48 12.48 3.95
CA VAL A 110 5.41 13.34 4.51
C VAL A 110 4.60 12.56 5.56
N VAL A 111 4.25 11.32 5.27
CA VAL A 111 3.48 10.45 6.18
C VAL A 111 4.32 10.03 7.39
N LEU A 112 5.59 9.69 7.20
CA LEU A 112 6.52 9.35 8.28
C LEU A 112 6.66 10.52 9.26
N LYS A 113 6.83 11.74 8.74
CA LYS A 113 6.90 12.96 9.54
C LYS A 113 5.61 13.17 10.34
N TYR A 114 4.45 13.08 9.69
CA TYR A 114 3.15 13.18 10.36
C TYR A 114 2.98 12.15 11.49
N LEU A 115 3.32 10.89 11.22
CA LEU A 115 3.23 9.82 12.22
C LEU A 115 4.14 10.08 13.42
N LYS A 116 5.36 10.56 13.20
CA LYS A 116 6.32 10.87 14.27
C LYS A 116 5.91 12.09 15.09
N GLU A 117 5.63 13.20 14.42
CA GLU A 117 5.44 14.50 15.07
C GLU A 117 4.04 14.67 15.64
N GLN A 118 3.01 14.25 14.89
CA GLN A 118 1.61 14.50 15.26
C GLN A 118 0.97 13.30 15.95
N CYS A 119 1.45 12.09 15.67
CA CYS A 119 0.91 10.86 16.27
C CYS A 119 1.80 10.23 17.34
N GLY A 120 3.03 10.73 17.54
CA GLY A 120 3.96 10.21 18.53
C GLY A 120 4.51 8.81 18.21
N ALA A 121 4.43 8.38 16.95
CA ALA A 121 4.92 7.07 16.54
C ALA A 121 6.45 7.00 16.58
N LYS A 122 6.97 5.94 17.20
CA LYS A 122 8.41 5.65 17.32
C LYS A 122 8.85 4.49 16.44
N LYS A 123 7.95 3.53 16.18
CA LYS A 123 8.18 2.38 15.29
C LYS A 123 7.14 2.38 14.18
N ILE A 124 7.60 2.40 12.94
CA ILE A 124 6.71 2.52 11.78
C ILE A 124 7.00 1.37 10.83
N GLY A 125 5.99 0.54 10.60
CA GLY A 125 6.01 -0.49 9.57
C GLY A 125 5.28 -0.04 8.32
N VAL A 126 5.45 -0.79 7.24
CA VAL A 126 4.68 -0.59 5.99
C VAL A 126 4.12 -1.93 5.51
N VAL A 127 2.89 -1.92 5.03
CA VAL A 127 2.25 -3.04 4.34
C VAL A 127 1.65 -2.55 3.03
N GLY A 128 1.66 -3.38 2.00
CA GLY A 128 1.17 -2.99 0.69
C GLY A 128 0.69 -4.17 -0.13
N PHE A 129 -0.26 -3.90 -1.03
CA PHE A 129 -0.97 -4.91 -1.81
C PHE A 129 -0.83 -4.63 -3.31
N SER A 130 -0.50 -5.65 -4.11
CA SER A 130 -0.33 -5.52 -5.56
C SER A 130 0.68 -4.42 -5.90
N TRP A 131 0.25 -3.34 -6.57
CA TRP A 131 1.02 -2.12 -6.79
C TRP A 131 1.69 -1.61 -5.50
N GLY A 132 0.95 -1.59 -4.40
CA GLY A 132 1.47 -1.19 -3.10
C GLY A 132 2.51 -2.16 -2.54
N GLY A 133 2.47 -3.43 -2.90
CA GLY A 133 3.50 -4.41 -2.55
C GLY A 133 4.84 -4.13 -3.27
N MET A 134 4.79 -3.62 -4.50
CA MET A 134 5.98 -3.14 -5.22
C MET A 134 6.56 -1.89 -4.53
N ALA A 135 5.68 -0.95 -4.16
CA ALA A 135 6.07 0.26 -3.42
C ALA A 135 6.65 -0.07 -2.03
N VAL A 136 6.13 -1.07 -1.32
CA VAL A 136 6.75 -1.57 -0.07
C VAL A 136 8.17 -2.03 -0.33
N HIS A 137 8.38 -2.84 -1.37
CA HIS A 137 9.70 -3.33 -1.69
C HIS A 137 10.67 -2.17 -1.98
N HIS A 138 10.25 -1.16 -2.76
CA HIS A 138 11.01 0.07 -2.97
C HIS A 138 11.41 0.77 -1.66
N LEU A 139 10.40 1.04 -0.83
CA LEU A 139 10.58 1.79 0.41
C LEU A 139 11.50 1.03 1.39
N MET A 140 11.42 -0.30 1.43
CA MET A 140 12.28 -1.11 2.29
C MET A 140 13.74 -1.19 1.80
N LEU A 141 14.00 -0.87 0.53
CA LEU A 141 15.36 -0.72 -0.01
C LEU A 141 15.97 0.66 0.29
N LYS A 142 15.15 1.71 0.44
CA LYS A 142 15.62 3.11 0.43
C LYS A 142 15.37 3.87 1.73
N ASN A 143 14.34 3.52 2.50
CA ASN A 143 13.91 4.29 3.66
C ASN A 143 14.31 3.62 4.99
N PRO A 144 15.39 4.07 5.67
CA PRO A 144 15.86 3.46 6.91
C PRO A 144 14.93 3.72 8.11
N GLN A 145 13.94 4.61 7.97
CA GLN A 145 13.01 4.95 9.05
C GLN A 145 11.91 3.89 9.23
N LEU A 146 11.70 3.03 8.22
CA LEU A 146 10.73 1.93 8.27
C LEU A 146 11.34 0.70 8.93
N THR A 147 10.73 0.22 10.01
CA THR A 147 11.31 -0.85 10.85
C THR A 147 10.94 -2.25 10.39
N ALA A 148 9.90 -2.40 9.56
CA ALA A 148 9.47 -3.68 9.00
C ALA A 148 8.57 -3.45 7.77
N GLY A 149 8.63 -4.36 6.80
CA GLY A 149 7.80 -4.31 5.59
C GLY A 149 7.04 -5.62 5.34
N VAL A 150 5.83 -5.52 4.80
CA VAL A 150 5.05 -6.67 4.32
C VAL A 150 4.54 -6.38 2.90
N SER A 151 4.98 -7.18 1.93
CA SER A 151 4.54 -7.07 0.53
C SER A 151 3.61 -8.22 0.19
N HIS A 152 2.35 -7.91 -0.11
CA HIS A 152 1.35 -8.86 -0.58
C HIS A 152 1.25 -8.79 -2.09
N TYR A 153 1.60 -9.89 -2.78
CA TYR A 153 1.47 -10.11 -4.23
C TYR A 153 1.92 -8.90 -5.06
N GLY A 154 2.97 -8.22 -4.60
CA GLY A 154 3.65 -7.17 -5.34
C GLY A 154 4.86 -7.77 -6.05
N ARG A 155 4.97 -7.53 -7.37
CA ARG A 155 6.13 -7.99 -8.13
C ARG A 155 7.43 -7.51 -7.50
N ILE A 156 8.43 -8.39 -7.42
CA ILE A 156 9.78 -8.00 -7.02
C ILE A 156 10.34 -7.07 -8.10
N ILE A 157 10.91 -5.94 -7.69
CA ILE A 157 11.57 -4.99 -8.60
C ILE A 157 12.88 -5.64 -9.06
N ARG A 158 13.01 -5.88 -10.36
CA ARG A 158 14.15 -6.60 -10.94
C ARG A 158 15.17 -5.71 -11.61
N ASP A 159 14.85 -4.43 -11.80
CA ASP A 159 15.67 -3.46 -12.54
C ASP A 159 16.91 -2.99 -11.76
N SER A 160 17.18 -3.62 -10.60
CA SER A 160 18.34 -3.33 -9.77
C SER A 160 18.94 -4.59 -9.19
N GLU A 161 20.26 -4.66 -9.19
CA GLU A 161 21.02 -5.67 -8.45
C GLU A 161 20.95 -5.47 -6.93
N GLU A 162 20.45 -4.31 -6.47
CA GLU A 162 20.26 -4.03 -5.05
C GLU A 162 18.93 -4.57 -4.49
N ARG A 163 18.10 -5.22 -5.31
CA ARG A 163 16.75 -5.70 -4.94
C ARG A 163 16.68 -6.60 -3.69
N TYR A 164 17.80 -7.17 -3.25
CA TYR A 164 17.85 -7.96 -2.01
C TYR A 164 18.53 -7.25 -0.83
N ARG A 165 19.02 -6.02 -1.02
CA ARG A 165 19.68 -5.19 0.00
C ARG A 165 18.67 -4.40 0.83
N LEU A 166 17.70 -5.11 1.40
CA LEU A 166 16.67 -4.51 2.25
C LEU A 166 17.29 -3.96 3.53
N LEU A 167 16.92 -2.74 3.90
CA LEU A 167 17.48 -2.07 5.09
C LEU A 167 16.97 -2.68 6.40
N ASN A 168 15.77 -3.24 6.38
CA ASN A 168 15.07 -3.80 7.53
C ASN A 168 14.27 -5.06 7.13
N PRO A 169 13.84 -5.90 8.10
CA PRO A 169 13.12 -7.14 7.80
C PRO A 169 11.88 -6.90 6.93
N THR A 170 11.79 -7.64 5.83
CA THR A 170 10.65 -7.58 4.90
C THR A 170 10.12 -8.97 4.66
N PHE A 171 8.80 -9.14 4.77
CA PHE A 171 8.12 -10.39 4.47
C PHE A 171 7.34 -10.26 3.16
N PHE A 172 7.54 -11.20 2.24
CA PHE A 172 6.85 -11.23 0.95
C PHE A 172 5.88 -12.41 0.91
N ILE A 173 4.66 -12.15 0.43
CA ILE A 173 3.59 -13.14 0.36
C ILE A 173 3.11 -13.20 -1.09
N PHE A 174 3.27 -14.35 -1.73
CA PHE A 174 2.85 -14.60 -3.11
C PHE A 174 1.81 -15.71 -3.19
N GLY A 175 0.89 -15.59 -4.14
CA GLY A 175 -0.08 -16.64 -4.43
C GLY A 175 0.49 -17.62 -5.46
N GLU A 176 0.47 -18.92 -5.17
CA GLU A 176 0.96 -19.97 -6.08
C GLU A 176 0.28 -19.94 -7.47
N LYS A 177 -1.00 -19.52 -7.51
CA LYS A 177 -1.83 -19.47 -8.72
C LYS A 177 -1.94 -18.07 -9.32
N ASP A 178 -1.05 -17.15 -8.94
CA ASP A 178 -1.05 -15.79 -9.50
C ASP A 178 -0.54 -15.82 -10.96
N HIS A 179 -1.45 -15.63 -11.91
CA HIS A 179 -1.09 -15.61 -13.33
C HIS A 179 -0.36 -14.33 -13.76
N THR A 180 -0.33 -13.31 -12.89
CA THR A 180 0.35 -12.03 -13.14
C THR A 180 1.77 -12.01 -12.56
N ILE A 181 2.12 -12.92 -11.65
CA ILE A 181 3.45 -13.05 -11.04
C ILE A 181 3.89 -14.50 -11.15
N SER A 182 4.77 -14.79 -12.11
CA SER A 182 5.29 -16.14 -12.30
C SER A 182 6.30 -16.53 -11.20
N LEU A 183 6.47 -17.83 -10.97
CA LEU A 183 7.37 -18.35 -9.93
C LEU A 183 8.82 -17.89 -10.07
N ASP A 184 9.30 -17.61 -11.29
CA ASP A 184 10.64 -17.08 -11.54
C ASP A 184 10.80 -15.59 -11.21
N GLN A 185 9.70 -14.91 -10.86
CA GLN A 185 9.68 -13.52 -10.42
C GLN A 185 9.67 -13.36 -8.90
N VAL A 186 9.63 -14.48 -8.16
CA VAL A 186 9.62 -14.57 -6.69
C VAL A 186 11.01 -14.92 -6.15
#